data_AF-A0A850A613-F1
#
_entry.id   AF-A0A850A613-F1
#
_cell.length_a   1.000
_cell.length_b   1.000
_cell.length_c   1.000
_cell.angle_alpha   90.00
_cell.angle_beta   90.00
_cell.angle_gamma   90.00
#
_symmetry.space_group_name_H-M   'P 1'
#
loop_
_entity.id
_entity.type
_entity.pdbx_description
1 polymer ?
#
loop_
_entity_poly.entity_id
_entity_poly.type
_entity_poly.pdbx_seq_one_letter_code
_entity_poly.pdbx_strand_id
1 'polypeptide(L)' 'MNPLQATALPGIPLIAPGDDLAALTLAGLERAGIPLADGDVLIFASKIIAKAEGRLRRLSQV' A
#
# COMPACT_ATOMS: atom_id res chain seq x y z
N MET A 1 -18.25 -2.26 22.22
CA MET A 1 -17.77 -2.46 20.84
C MET A 1 -16.54 -1.60 20.69
N ASN A 2 -15.41 -2.14 20.19
CA ASN A 2 -14.29 -1.27 19.84
C ASN A 2 -14.72 -0.39 18.65
N PRO A 3 -14.40 0.91 18.68
CA PRO A 3 -14.69 1.79 17.55
C PRO A 3 -13.88 1.33 16.33
N LEU A 4 -14.49 1.35 15.15
CA LEU A 4 -13.78 1.14 13.89
C LEU A 4 -12.83 2.33 13.66
N GLN A 5 -11.55 2.03 13.44
CA GLN A 5 -10.53 3.02 13.09
C GLN A 5 -9.92 2.66 11.72
N ALA A 6 -9.72 3.68 10.89
CA ALA A 6 -8.96 3.59 9.66
C ALA A 6 -7.86 4.65 9.67
N THR A 7 -6.64 4.27 9.32
CA THR A 7 -5.48 5.19 9.35
C THR A 7 -4.67 5.03 8.08
N ALA A 8 -4.40 6.14 7.40
CA ALA A 8 -3.55 6.14 6.22
C ALA A 8 -2.08 6.06 6.63
N LEU A 9 -1.30 5.24 5.93
CA LEU A 9 0.14 5.13 6.18
C LEU A 9 0.89 6.34 5.59
N PRO A 10 1.71 7.06 6.37
CA PRO A 10 2.47 8.19 5.88
C PRO A 10 3.70 7.76 5.07
N GLY A 11 4.15 8.63 4.17
CA GLY A 11 5.41 8.44 3.44
C GLY A 11 5.41 7.29 2.43
N ILE A 12 4.24 6.83 1.98
CA ILE A 12 4.16 5.88 0.85
C ILE A 12 4.55 6.62 -0.43
N PRO A 13 5.58 6.17 -1.17
CA PRO A 13 6.06 6.84 -2.37
C PRO A 13 5.13 6.64 -3.57
N LEU A 14 5.46 7.28 -4.69
CA LEU A 14 4.85 6.94 -5.96
C LEU A 14 5.28 5.54 -6.40
N ILE A 15 4.34 4.61 -6.43
CA ILE A 15 4.60 3.22 -6.82
C ILE A 15 4.99 3.10 -8.30
N ALA A 16 6.06 2.35 -8.54
CA ALA A 16 6.65 1.97 -9.81
C ALA A 16 6.68 0.43 -9.99
N PRO A 17 6.87 -0.07 -11.23
CA PRO A 17 7.04 -1.50 -11.47
C PRO A 17 8.21 -2.10 -10.69
N GLY A 18 7.96 -3.21 -10.01
CA GLY A 18 8.95 -3.92 -9.19
C GLY A 18 9.04 -3.47 -7.73
N ASP A 19 8.31 -2.42 -7.32
CA ASP A 19 8.28 -2.00 -5.91
C ASP A 19 7.69 -3.10 -5.01
N ASP A 20 8.35 -3.35 -3.88
CA ASP A 20 7.86 -4.25 -2.83
C ASP A 20 6.84 -3.52 -1.94
N LEU A 21 5.55 -3.77 -2.19
CA LEU A 21 4.47 -3.16 -1.43
C LEU A 21 4.43 -3.59 0.03
N ALA A 22 4.90 -4.80 0.35
CA ALA A 22 4.94 -5.29 1.74
C ALA A 22 6.00 -4.52 2.53
N ALA A 23 7.21 -4.40 1.99
CA ALA A 23 8.28 -3.61 2.61
C ALA A 23 7.88 -2.14 2.79
N LEU A 24 7.26 -1.53 1.78
CA LEU A 24 6.77 -0.14 1.85
C LEU A 24 5.66 0.03 2.90
N THR A 25 4.80 -0.98 3.06
CA THR A 25 3.73 -0.99 4.09
C THR A 25 4.32 -1.05 5.48
N LEU A 26 5.28 -1.95 5.72
CA LEU A 26 5.96 -2.09 7.01
C LEU A 26 6.69 -0.78 7.40
N ALA A 27 7.39 -0.16 6.46
CA ALA A 27 8.04 1.13 6.71
C ALA A 27 7.01 2.25 6.99
N GLY A 28 5.83 2.20 6.37
CA GLY A 28 4.73 3.12 6.65
C GLY A 28 4.15 2.95 8.05
N LEU A 29 3.96 1.72 8.49
CA LEU A 29 3.50 1.36 9.84
C LEU A 29 4.50 1.84 10.90
N GLU A 30 5.79 1.60 10.67
CA GLU A 30 6.88 2.06 11.56
C GLU A 30 6.87 3.58 11.71
N ARG A 31 6.80 4.33 10.60
CA ARG A 31 6.72 5.80 10.63
C ARG A 31 5.46 6.32 11.34
N ALA A 32 4.36 5.60 11.23
CA ALA A 32 3.10 5.96 11.89
C ALA A 32 3.10 5.59 13.39
N GLY A 33 4.06 4.80 13.86
CA GLY A 33 4.05 4.23 15.21
C GLY A 33 2.88 3.27 15.43
N ILE A 34 2.39 2.60 14.38
CA ILE A 34 1.26 1.68 14.44
C ILE A 34 1.80 0.25 14.46
N PRO A 35 1.71 -0.47 15.60
CA PRO A 35 2.01 -1.90 15.62
C PRO A 35 0.90 -2.65 14.90
N LEU A 36 1.27 -3.54 13.98
CA LEU A 36 0.32 -4.44 13.34
C LEU A 36 -0.02 -5.57 14.31
N ALA A 37 -1.32 -5.83 14.52
CA ALA A 37 -1.81 -6.85 15.43
C ALA A 37 -2.72 -7.86 14.73
N ASP A 38 -2.91 -9.01 15.36
CA ASP A 38 -3.83 -10.04 14.86
C ASP A 38 -5.25 -9.48 14.76
N GLY A 39 -5.87 -9.65 13.60
CA GLY A 39 -7.19 -9.12 13.28
C GLY A 39 -7.19 -7.77 12.56
N ASP A 40 -6.04 -7.10 12.44
CA ASP A 40 -5.93 -5.91 11.60
C ASP A 40 -6.11 -6.23 10.11
N VAL A 41 -6.60 -5.25 9.36
CA VAL A 41 -6.83 -5.36 7.92
C VAL A 41 -5.99 -4.33 7.18
N LEU A 42 -5.12 -4.81 6.29
CA LEU A 42 -4.38 -3.95 5.36
C LEU A 42 -5.22 -3.74 4.09
N ILE A 43 -5.42 -2.47 3.72
CA ILE A 43 -6.23 -2.10 2.55
C ILE A 43 -5.33 -1.45 1.50
N PHE A 44 -5.32 -2.04 0.30
CA PHE A 44 -4.58 -1.52 -0.85
C PHE A 44 -5.56 -1.12 -1.96
N ALA A 45 -5.36 0.06 -2.55
CA ALA A 45 -6.06 0.41 -3.78
C ALA A 45 -5.56 -0.45 -4.95
N SER A 46 -6.46 -0.91 -5.82
CA SER A 46 -6.09 -1.77 -6.96
C SER A 46 -5.03 -1.15 -7.89
N LYS A 47 -4.97 0.18 -7.98
CA LYS A 47 -4.01 0.92 -8.81
C LYS A 47 -2.55 0.71 -8.38
N ILE A 48 -2.27 0.61 -7.07
CA ILE A 48 -0.88 0.44 -6.61
C ILE A 48 -0.39 -0.99 -6.85
N ILE A 49 -1.28 -1.98 -6.74
CA ILE A 49 -1.00 -3.37 -7.12
C ILE A 49 -0.66 -3.43 -8.61
N ALA A 50 -1.51 -2.85 -9.47
CA ALA A 50 -1.29 -2.84 -10.92
C ALA A 50 0.03 -2.16 -11.32
N LYS A 51 0.44 -1.10 -10.61
CA LYS A 51 1.72 -0.42 -10.85
C LYS A 51 2.91 -1.28 -10.45
N ALA A 52 2.91 -1.85 -9.25
CA ALA A 52 3.98 -2.71 -8.75
C ALA A 52 4.18 -3.94 -9.65
N GLU A 53 3.10 -4.53 -10.14
CA GLU A 53 3.13 -5.66 -11.06
C GLU A 53 3.42 -5.29 -12.54
N GLY A 54 3.72 -4.02 -12.84
CA GLY A 54 4.07 -3.60 -14.19
C GLY A 54 2.92 -3.62 -15.20
N ARG A 55 1.66 -3.57 -14.77
CA ARG A 55 0.48 -3.62 -15.66
C ARG A 55 0.12 -2.28 -16.31
N LEU A 56 1.09 -1.39 -16.50
CA LEU A 56 0.88 -0.10 -17.18
C LEU A 56 1.07 -0.26 -18.68
N ARG A 57 0.17 0.34 -19.47
CA ARG A 57 0.26 0.37 -20.93
C ARG A 57 0.06 1.78 -21.45
N ARG A 58 0.78 2.13 -22.52
CA ARG A 58 0.49 3.36 -23.26
C ARG A 58 -0.74 3.12 -24.13
N LEU A 59 -1.65 4.09 -24.15
CA LEU A 59 -2.86 4.00 -24.96
C LEU A 59 -2.57 3.86 -26.47
N SER A 60 -1.45 4.38 -26.93
CA SER A 60 -1.00 4.22 -28.33
C SER A 60 -0.47 2.82 -28.67
N GLN A 61 -0.44 1.91 -27.70
CA GLN A 61 0.12 0.55 -27.82
C GLN A 61 -0.90 -0.53 -27.46
N VAL A 62 -2.19 -0.19 -27.42
CA VAL A 62 -3.30 -1.13 -27.15
C VAL A 62 -4.24 -1.20 -28.33
#